data_AF-A0A4Y9QB49-F1
#
_entry.id   AF-A0A4Y9QB49-F1
#
_cell.length_a   1.000
_cell.length_b   1.000
_cell.length_c   1.000
_cell.angle_alpha   90.00
_cell.angle_beta   90.00
_cell.angle_gamma   90.00
#
_symmetry.space_group_name_H-M   'P 1'
#
loop_
_entity.id
_entity.type
_entity.pdbx_description
1 polymer ?
#
loop_
_entity_poly.entity_id
_entity_poly.type
_entity_poly.pdbx_seq_one_letter_code
_entity_poly.pdbx_strand_id
1 'polypeptide(L)'
;MFPRRLPVLGLLVSTVALAGCLAEESAPPPAPRADVAVLTYAPPSGAPDFCTALAGSTHLTDLPRAVGTLVAQPGDVAAALVLTGAITELDDVLDVVRRQPGFLVLDRSLEDLGGALREARDGPLTEVVREAISDGLDDIGDYVQPVCDFPT
;
A
#
# COMPACT_ATOMS: atom_id res chain seq x y z
N MET A 1 -50.90 -46.07 19.33
CA MET A 1 -50.64 -46.70 20.65
C MET A 1 -49.24 -46.30 21.10
N PHE A 2 -49.11 -45.58 22.22
CA PHE A 2 -47.84 -45.37 22.92
C PHE A 2 -47.62 -46.51 23.92
N PRO A 3 -46.37 -46.90 24.19
CA PRO A 3 -45.77 -46.63 25.51
C PRO A 3 -44.34 -46.03 25.32
N ARG A 4 -43.91 -44.92 25.91
CA ARG A 4 -43.81 -44.44 27.31
C ARG A 4 -42.80 -45.23 28.20
N ARG A 5 -41.66 -44.55 28.45
CA ARG A 5 -40.80 -44.47 29.67
C ARG A 5 -39.46 -45.24 29.73
N LEU A 6 -38.38 -44.46 29.52
CA LEU A 6 -37.11 -44.35 30.27
C LEU A 6 -37.19 -44.78 31.77
N PRO A 7 -36.09 -45.20 32.48
CA PRO A 7 -34.83 -44.44 32.52
C PRO A 7 -33.50 -45.15 32.95
N VAL A 8 -32.40 -44.39 32.84
CA VAL A 8 -31.33 -44.20 33.86
C VAL A 8 -30.05 -45.09 33.91
N LEU A 9 -28.93 -44.34 33.75
CA LEU A 9 -27.57 -44.47 34.27
C LEU A 9 -26.57 -45.48 33.70
N GLY A 10 -25.43 -44.93 33.24
CA GLY A 10 -24.18 -45.68 33.05
C GLY A 10 -23.21 -44.98 32.10
N LEU A 11 -22.77 -43.75 32.43
CA LEU A 11 -21.36 -43.46 32.75
C LEU A 11 -20.48 -43.09 31.53
N LEU A 12 -20.26 -41.77 31.40
CA LEU A 12 -19.01 -41.10 31.05
C LEU A 12 -17.93 -41.91 30.32
N VAL A 13 -17.69 -41.61 29.03
CA VAL A 13 -16.36 -41.24 28.53
C VAL A 13 -16.55 -40.26 27.36
N SER A 14 -16.34 -38.98 27.63
CA SER A 14 -16.21 -37.93 26.62
C SER A 14 -14.78 -37.95 26.09
N THR A 15 -14.51 -38.64 24.98
CA THR A 15 -13.29 -38.39 24.20
C THR A 15 -13.57 -37.31 23.17
N VAL A 16 -13.42 -36.07 23.63
CA VAL A 16 -13.21 -34.88 22.82
C VAL A 16 -11.89 -35.09 22.07
N ALA A 17 -11.97 -35.50 20.81
CA ALA A 17 -10.88 -35.35 19.86
C ALA A 17 -11.15 -34.07 19.04
N LEU A 18 -10.95 -32.92 19.70
CA LEU A 18 -10.65 -31.68 19.00
C LEU A 18 -9.27 -31.87 18.38
N ALA A 19 -9.24 -32.40 17.16
CA ALA A 19 -8.10 -32.21 16.28
C ALA A 19 -8.07 -30.71 15.99
N GLY A 20 -7.24 -30.01 16.78
CA GLY A 20 -7.08 -28.57 16.72
C GLY A 20 -6.79 -28.14 15.29
N CYS A 21 -7.72 -27.38 14.73
CA CYS A 21 -7.37 -26.23 13.93
C CYS A 21 -6.35 -25.45 14.75
N LEU A 22 -5.07 -25.58 14.41
CA LEU A 22 -4.15 -24.47 14.58
C LEU A 22 -4.68 -23.41 13.60
N ALA A 23 -5.66 -22.65 14.07
CA ALA A 23 -5.84 -21.29 13.64
C ALA A 23 -4.50 -20.64 13.99
N GLU A 24 -3.59 -20.67 13.04
CA GLU A 24 -2.55 -19.68 12.94
C GLU A 24 -3.34 -18.38 12.90
N GLU A 25 -3.41 -17.71 14.04
CA GLU A 25 -3.81 -16.33 14.12
C GLU A 25 -2.78 -15.62 13.25
N SER A 26 -3.11 -15.50 11.96
CA SER A 26 -2.51 -14.52 11.07
C SER A 26 -2.81 -13.20 11.74
N ALA A 27 -1.91 -12.80 12.64
CA ALA A 27 -1.79 -11.43 13.05
C ALA A 27 -1.88 -10.64 11.74
N PRO A 28 -2.79 -9.65 11.64
CA PRO A 28 -2.81 -8.81 10.46
C PRO A 28 -1.35 -8.38 10.22
N PRO A 29 -0.82 -8.52 8.99
CA PRO A 29 0.54 -8.06 8.72
C PRO A 29 0.65 -6.67 9.32
N PRO A 30 1.72 -6.39 10.10
CA PRO A 30 1.83 -5.12 10.81
C PRO A 30 1.47 -4.03 9.81
N ALA A 31 0.40 -3.27 10.12
CA ALA A 31 -0.03 -2.20 9.26
C ALA A 31 1.22 -1.37 8.93
N PRO A 32 1.48 -1.04 7.65
CA PRO A 32 2.60 -0.18 7.30
C PRO A 32 2.54 1.02 8.24
N ARG A 33 3.59 1.25 9.04
CA ARG A 33 3.58 2.36 10.01
C ARG A 33 3.25 3.61 9.22
N ALA A 34 2.11 4.23 9.50
CA ALA A 34 1.62 5.43 8.81
C ALA A 34 2.45 6.69 9.14
N ASP A 35 3.66 6.51 9.68
CA ASP A 35 4.52 7.56 10.25
C ASP A 35 5.93 7.49 9.68
N VAL A 36 6.09 7.16 8.39
CA VAL A 36 7.43 7.19 7.78
C VAL A 36 7.42 8.03 6.50
N ALA A 37 7.10 9.31 6.64
CA ALA A 37 8.08 10.28 6.14
C ALA A 37 9.39 9.89 6.82
N VAL A 38 10.45 9.60 6.07
CA VAL A 38 11.69 9.11 6.66
C VAL A 38 12.35 10.29 7.40
N LEU A 39 11.85 10.61 8.60
CA LEU A 39 12.24 11.78 9.41
C LEU A 39 13.72 11.76 9.76
N THR A 40 14.38 10.62 9.58
CA THR A 40 15.80 10.39 9.79
C THR A 40 16.61 10.25 8.50
N TYR A 41 15.99 10.34 7.32
CA TYR A 41 16.71 10.27 6.06
C TYR A 41 17.55 11.52 5.88
N ALA A 42 18.86 11.30 5.76
CA ALA A 42 19.82 12.30 5.34
C ALA A 42 20.36 11.86 3.98
N PRO A 43 20.13 12.64 2.91
CA PRO A 43 20.61 12.25 1.59
C PRO A 43 22.14 12.14 1.57
N PRO A 44 22.72 11.12 0.89
CA PRO A 44 24.16 11.02 0.75
C PRO A 44 24.71 12.24 -0.01
N SER A 45 26.00 12.52 0.17
CA SER A 45 26.63 13.66 -0.49
C SER A 45 26.56 13.50 -2.02
N GLY A 46 26.00 14.50 -2.70
CA GLY A 46 25.79 14.48 -4.14
C GLY A 46 24.52 13.76 -4.59
N ALA A 47 23.64 13.35 -3.66
CA ALA A 47 22.32 12.82 -4.03
C ALA A 47 21.51 13.88 -4.80
N PRO A 48 20.72 13.47 -5.80
CA PRO A 48 19.80 14.35 -6.49
C PRO A 48 18.74 14.98 -5.57
N ASP A 49 18.28 16.18 -5.91
CA ASP A 49 17.31 16.92 -5.08
C ASP A 49 15.96 16.18 -4.95
N PHE A 50 15.61 15.35 -5.93
CA PHE A 50 14.37 14.57 -5.90
C PHE A 50 14.37 13.52 -4.79
N CYS A 51 15.53 13.08 -4.30
CA CYS A 51 15.61 12.15 -3.17
C CYS A 51 15.07 12.78 -1.89
N THR A 52 15.34 14.06 -1.65
CA THR A 52 14.78 14.81 -0.52
C THR A 52 13.28 15.04 -0.71
N ALA A 53 12.85 15.34 -1.93
CA ALA A 53 11.43 15.52 -2.25
C ALA A 53 10.63 14.24 -1.98
N LEU A 54 11.12 13.09 -2.47
CA LEU A 54 10.51 11.78 -2.24
C LEU A 54 10.50 11.38 -0.76
N ALA A 55 11.61 11.60 -0.03
CA ALA A 55 11.67 11.30 1.40
C ALA A 55 10.70 12.13 2.26
N GLY A 56 10.38 13.33 1.78
CA GLY A 56 9.43 14.24 2.42
C GLY A 56 7.96 13.99 2.04
N SER A 57 7.70 13.11 1.09
CA SER A 57 6.34 12.76 0.66
C SER A 57 5.60 12.00 1.76
N THR A 58 4.34 12.35 1.98
CA THR A 58 3.50 11.78 3.03
C THR A 58 2.34 10.97 2.45
N HIS A 59 1.78 11.45 1.34
CA HIS A 59 0.66 10.79 0.68
C HIS A 59 1.14 9.67 -0.23
N LEU A 60 2.32 9.80 -0.85
CA LEU A 60 2.93 8.71 -1.62
C LEU A 60 3.16 7.46 -0.75
N THR A 61 3.54 7.62 0.51
CA THR A 61 3.74 6.49 1.44
C THR A 61 2.43 5.80 1.84
N ASP A 62 1.33 6.54 1.88
CA ASP A 62 0.00 6.00 2.21
C ASP A 62 -0.79 5.52 0.98
N LEU A 63 -0.25 5.74 -0.22
CA LEU A 63 -0.93 5.48 -1.49
C LEU A 63 -1.39 4.01 -1.64
N PRO A 64 -0.58 2.97 -1.36
CA PRO A 64 -1.04 1.58 -1.49
C PRO A 64 -2.24 1.27 -0.60
N ARG A 65 -2.26 1.83 0.62
CA ARG A 65 -3.39 1.70 1.55
C ARG A 65 -4.62 2.41 0.99
N ALA A 66 -4.48 3.64 0.51
CA ALA A 66 -5.58 4.42 -0.03
C ALA A 66 -6.22 3.74 -1.26
N VAL A 67 -5.40 3.23 -2.18
CA VAL A 67 -5.86 2.45 -3.34
C VAL A 67 -6.63 1.21 -2.88
N GLY A 68 -6.10 0.46 -1.92
CA GLY A 68 -6.80 -0.70 -1.34
C GLY A 68 -8.15 -0.34 -0.71
N THR A 69 -8.21 0.79 0.01
CA THR A 69 -9.47 1.31 0.56
C THR A 69 -10.46 1.69 -0.53
N LEU A 70 -10.03 2.35 -1.61
CA LEU A 70 -10.90 2.72 -2.72
C LEU A 70 -11.43 1.50 -3.50
N VAL A 71 -10.68 0.40 -3.56
CA VAL A 71 -11.18 -0.88 -4.09
C VAL A 71 -12.34 -1.41 -3.24
N ALA A 72 -12.15 -1.42 -1.92
CA ALA A 72 -13.15 -1.95 -0.99
C ALA A 72 -14.36 -1.01 -0.81
N GLN A 73 -14.12 0.29 -0.86
CA GLN A 73 -15.06 1.36 -0.57
C GLN A 73 -14.83 2.54 -1.54
N PRO A 74 -15.38 2.49 -2.77
CA PRO A 74 -15.13 3.51 -3.80
C PRO A 74 -15.54 4.95 -3.44
N GLY A 75 -16.38 5.12 -2.42
CA GLY A 75 -16.84 6.42 -1.92
C GLY A 75 -16.06 6.93 -0.70
N ASP A 76 -14.96 6.29 -0.31
CA ASP A 76 -14.16 6.73 0.84
C ASP A 76 -13.45 8.06 0.55
N VAL A 77 -13.92 9.12 1.21
CA VAL A 77 -13.40 10.48 1.02
C VAL A 77 -11.98 10.62 1.53
N ALA A 78 -11.59 9.94 2.62
CA ALA A 78 -10.25 10.04 3.17
C ALA A 78 -9.23 9.42 2.22
N ALA A 79 -9.55 8.25 1.65
CA ALA A 79 -8.71 7.60 0.65
C ALA A 79 -8.61 8.41 -0.65
N ALA A 80 -9.70 9.05 -1.09
CA ALA A 80 -9.67 9.96 -2.25
C ALA A 80 -8.82 11.22 -2.01
N LEU A 81 -8.81 11.74 -0.77
CA LEU A 81 -7.93 12.84 -0.39
C LEU A 81 -6.46 12.42 -0.41
N VAL A 82 -6.14 11.22 0.10
CA VAL A 82 -4.77 10.68 0.01
C VAL A 82 -4.33 10.53 -1.44
N LEU A 83 -5.19 9.97 -2.31
CA LEU A 83 -4.91 9.86 -3.74
C LEU A 83 -4.63 11.23 -4.39
N THR A 84 -5.42 12.25 -4.03
CA THR A 84 -5.23 13.61 -4.54
C THR A 84 -3.92 14.23 -4.05
N GLY A 85 -3.59 14.05 -2.76
CA GLY A 85 -2.32 14.50 -2.19
C GLY A 85 -1.13 13.81 -2.84
N ALA A 86 -1.23 12.51 -3.11
CA ALA A 86 -0.20 11.73 -3.81
C ALA A 86 0.04 12.25 -5.23
N ILE A 87 -1.02 12.61 -5.97
CA ILE A 87 -0.87 13.24 -7.30
C ILE A 87 -0.10 14.56 -7.21
N THR A 88 -0.44 15.41 -6.24
CA THR A 88 0.25 16.69 -6.04
C THR A 88 1.72 16.50 -5.66
N GLU A 89 2.03 15.60 -4.72
CA GLU A 89 3.41 15.28 -4.34
C GLU A 89 4.20 14.72 -5.53
N LEU A 90 3.59 13.89 -6.36
CA LEU A 90 4.23 13.33 -7.55
C LEU A 90 4.54 14.41 -8.59
N ASP A 91 3.63 15.36 -8.79
CA ASP A 91 3.84 16.50 -9.68
C ASP A 91 4.99 17.39 -9.20
N ASP A 92 5.09 17.64 -7.89
CA ASP A 92 6.20 18.39 -7.29
C ASP A 92 7.54 17.66 -7.49
N VAL A 93 7.57 16.34 -7.30
CA VAL A 93 8.76 15.50 -7.55
C VAL A 93 9.15 15.52 -9.02
N LEU A 94 8.18 15.35 -9.93
CA LEU A 94 8.39 15.40 -11.37
C LEU A 94 9.00 16.73 -11.81
N ASP A 95 8.51 17.84 -11.26
CA ASP A 95 9.07 19.17 -11.49
C ASP A 95 10.53 19.29 -11.01
N VAL A 96 10.88 18.66 -9.89
CA VAL A 96 12.26 18.59 -9.39
C VAL A 96 13.15 17.74 -10.30
N VAL A 97 12.65 16.60 -10.78
CA VAL A 97 13.36 15.69 -11.70
C VAL A 97 13.65 16.38 -13.02
N ARG A 98 12.67 17.08 -13.61
CA ARG A 98 12.81 17.78 -14.91
C ARG A 98 13.83 18.91 -14.90
N ARG A 99 14.09 19.52 -13.73
CA ARG A 99 15.14 20.53 -13.58
C ARG A 99 16.55 19.94 -13.52
N GLN A 100 16.67 18.61 -13.38
CA GLN A 100 17.94 17.91 -13.25
C GLN A 100 18.22 17.05 -14.50
N PRO A 101 19.35 17.25 -15.18
CA PRO A 101 19.68 16.45 -16.35
C PRO A 101 20.02 15.00 -15.95
N GLY A 102 19.67 14.03 -16.79
CA GLY A 102 20.09 12.63 -16.66
C GLY A 102 19.04 11.64 -16.14
N PHE A 103 17.84 12.12 -15.80
CA PHE A 103 16.80 11.31 -15.15
C PHE A 103 15.57 11.03 -16.05
N LEU A 104 15.77 10.87 -17.36
CA LEU A 104 14.67 10.68 -18.34
C LEU A 104 13.82 9.42 -18.07
N VAL A 105 14.42 8.37 -17.52
CA VAL A 105 13.69 7.15 -17.16
C VAL A 105 12.75 7.42 -16.00
N LEU A 106 13.26 8.06 -14.94
CA LEU A 106 12.47 8.46 -13.78
C LEU A 106 11.37 9.46 -14.14
N ASP A 107 11.66 10.45 -15.00
CA ASP A 107 10.68 11.41 -15.52
C ASP A 107 9.49 10.69 -16.16
N ARG A 108 9.75 9.71 -17.04
CA ARG A 108 8.69 8.89 -17.65
C ARG A 108 7.93 8.05 -16.62
N SER A 109 8.62 7.35 -15.72
CA SER A 109 7.94 6.53 -14.71
C SER A 109 7.04 7.35 -13.78
N LEU A 110 7.47 8.56 -13.41
CA LEU A 110 6.66 9.51 -12.64
C LEU A 110 5.45 10.02 -13.45
N GLU A 111 5.62 10.32 -14.74
CA GLU A 111 4.51 10.69 -15.64
C GLU A 111 3.48 9.58 -15.77
N ASP A 112 3.94 8.34 -15.99
CA ASP A 112 3.08 7.17 -16.18
C ASP A 112 2.29 6.85 -14.89
N LEU A 113 2.96 6.84 -13.73
CA LEU A 113 2.27 6.70 -12.43
C LEU A 113 1.27 7.85 -12.22
N GLY A 114 1.66 9.09 -12.49
CA GLY A 114 0.78 10.25 -12.36
C GLY A 114 -0.42 10.19 -13.30
N GLY A 115 -0.27 9.58 -14.47
CA GLY A 115 -1.36 9.27 -15.39
C GLY A 115 -2.34 8.28 -14.78
N ALA A 116 -1.83 7.14 -14.29
CA ALA A 116 -2.65 6.09 -13.68
C ALA A 116 -3.40 6.59 -12.43
N LEU A 117 -2.77 7.41 -11.58
CA LEU A 117 -3.42 7.99 -10.40
C LEU A 117 -4.55 8.97 -10.76
N ARG A 118 -4.37 9.78 -11.81
CA ARG A 118 -5.44 10.67 -12.29
C ARG A 118 -6.59 9.87 -12.89
N GLU A 119 -6.29 8.80 -13.61
CA GLU A 119 -7.32 7.87 -14.10
C GLU A 119 -8.10 7.23 -12.94
N ALA A 120 -7.41 6.79 -11.89
CA ALA A 120 -8.03 6.27 -10.67
C ALA A 120 -8.91 7.30 -9.95
N ARG A 121 -8.54 8.58 -9.99
CA ARG A 121 -9.30 9.68 -9.37
C ARG A 121 -10.56 10.02 -10.18
N ASP A 122 -10.42 10.10 -11.50
CA ASP A 122 -11.46 10.62 -12.39
C ASP A 122 -12.41 9.53 -12.90
N GLY A 123 -12.05 8.26 -12.70
CA GLY A 123 -12.78 7.10 -13.22
C GLY A 123 -12.87 5.93 -12.24
N PRO A 124 -13.45 4.80 -12.68
CA PRO A 124 -13.50 3.59 -11.88
C PRO A 124 -12.10 2.98 -11.74
N LEU A 125 -11.77 2.52 -10.54
CA LEU A 125 -10.51 1.83 -10.25
C LEU A 125 -10.53 0.39 -10.82
N THR A 126 -10.24 0.26 -12.12
CA THR A 126 -10.18 -1.02 -12.83
C THR A 126 -8.92 -1.81 -12.46
N GLU A 127 -8.86 -3.10 -12.81
CA GLU A 127 -7.64 -3.92 -12.64
C GLU A 127 -6.45 -3.33 -13.39
N VAL A 128 -6.67 -2.86 -14.63
CA VAL A 128 -5.62 -2.26 -15.46
C VAL A 128 -5.01 -1.02 -14.79
N VAL A 129 -5.85 -0.18 -14.19
CA VAL A 129 -5.38 1.01 -13.47
C VAL A 129 -4.62 0.63 -12.20
N ARG A 130 -5.07 -0.41 -11.49
CA ARG A 130 -4.36 -0.91 -10.29
C ARG A 130 -2.99 -1.48 -10.63
N GLU A 131 -2.91 -2.28 -11.69
CA GLU A 131 -1.67 -2.86 -12.20
C GLU A 131 -0.71 -1.73 -12.59
N ALA A 132 -1.18 -0.74 -13.36
CA ALA A 132 -0.37 0.43 -13.73
C ALA A 132 0.14 1.24 -12.52
N ILE A 133 -0.66 1.40 -11.46
CA ILE A 133 -0.21 2.05 -10.22
C ILE A 133 0.87 1.21 -9.53
N SER A 134 0.66 -0.11 -9.42
CA SER A 134 1.62 -1.02 -8.78
C SER A 134 2.95 -1.03 -9.53
N ASP A 135 2.90 -1.26 -10.84
CA ASP A 135 4.08 -1.30 -11.71
C ASP A 135 4.82 0.04 -11.68
N GLY A 136 4.10 1.16 -11.72
CA GLY A 136 4.71 2.49 -11.62
C GLY A 136 5.43 2.74 -10.29
N LEU A 137 4.87 2.26 -9.17
CA LEU A 137 5.51 2.36 -7.86
C LEU A 137 6.77 1.48 -7.78
N ASP A 138 6.71 0.26 -8.32
CA ASP A 138 7.84 -0.66 -8.36
C ASP A 138 8.96 -0.11 -9.25
N ASP A 139 8.65 0.40 -10.45
CA ASP A 139 9.60 1.01 -11.38
C ASP A 139 10.32 2.23 -10.75
N ILE A 140 9.56 3.09 -10.06
CA ILE A 140 10.15 4.23 -9.34
C ILE A 140 11.04 3.71 -8.22
N GLY A 141 10.57 2.75 -7.41
CA GLY A 141 11.32 2.14 -6.32
C GLY A 141 12.66 1.58 -6.78
N ASP A 142 12.65 0.73 -7.81
CA ASP A 142 13.84 0.11 -8.40
C ASP A 142 14.84 1.13 -8.93
N TYR A 143 14.34 2.25 -9.46
CA TYR A 143 15.20 3.34 -9.94
C TYR A 143 15.80 4.18 -8.81
N VAL A 144 14.98 4.61 -7.85
CA VAL A 144 15.39 5.58 -6.82
C VAL A 144 16.17 4.94 -5.69
N GLN A 145 15.91 3.67 -5.37
CA GLN A 145 16.56 2.96 -4.29
C GLN A 145 18.10 2.99 -4.36
N PRO A 146 18.76 2.62 -5.47
CA PRO A 146 20.22 2.69 -5.57
C PRO A 146 20.78 4.11 -5.68
N VAL A 147 19.95 5.09 -6.05
CA VAL A 147 20.38 6.49 -6.25
C VAL A 147 20.28 7.30 -4.95
N CYS A 148 19.20 7.09 -4.20
CA CYS A 148 18.89 7.81 -2.98
C CYS A 148 19.37 7.08 -1.72
N ASP A 149 19.68 5.77 -1.79
CA ASP A 149 20.12 4.98 -0.63
C ASP A 149 19.09 5.05 0.53
N PHE A 150 17.80 4.91 0.20
CA PHE A 150 16.75 4.89 1.20
C PHE A 150 16.90 3.68 2.14
N PRO A 151 16.63 3.82 3.45
CA PRO A 151 16.72 2.71 4.38
C PRO A 151 15.67 1.64 4.07
N THR A 152 16.09 0.37 4.07
CA THR A 152 15.24 -0.82 3.88
C THR A 152 14.96 -1.59 5.16
#